data_AF-A0A0W1JLY0-F1
#
_entry.id   AF-A0A0W1JLY0-F1
#
_cell.length_a   1.000
_cell.length_b   1.000
_cell.length_c   1.000
_cell.angle_alpha   90.00
_cell.angle_beta   90.00
_cell.angle_gamma   90.00
#
_symmetry.space_group_name_H-M   'P 1'
#
loop_
_entity.id
_entity.type
_entity.pdbx_description
1 polymer ?
#
loop_
_entity_poly.entity_id
_entity_poly.type
_entity_poly.pdbx_seq_one_letter_code
_entity_poly.pdbx_strand_id
1 'polypeptide(L)'
;MLRTYLIAGIIILILVLGGYWQNSYISESTYTLTEKLVNVEEQIRAKSWSNANQEIEKFSQDWNGIKKFWSILLDHQEIDEIELSLIRLEQYIKENETVLSLGELSALRLLVDHIADKGMITLQNIF
;
A
#
# COMPACT_ATOMS: atom_id res chain seq x y z
N MET A 1 -9.93 29.73 -30.90
CA MET A 1 -9.69 30.50 -29.66
C MET A 1 -10.61 30.06 -28.54
N LEU A 2 -11.90 30.45 -28.46
CA LEU A 2 -12.78 30.07 -27.33
C LEU A 2 -12.91 28.55 -27.11
N ARG A 3 -13.14 27.78 -28.18
CA ARG A 3 -13.18 26.30 -28.12
C ARG A 3 -11.88 25.71 -27.57
N THR A 4 -10.74 26.26 -27.96
CA THR A 4 -9.42 25.83 -27.50
C THR A 4 -9.23 26.09 -26.01
N TYR A 5 -9.65 27.26 -25.51
CA TYR A 5 -9.61 27.58 -24.08
C TYR A 5 -10.57 26.72 -23.25
N LEU A 6 -11.76 26.40 -23.77
CA LEU A 6 -12.69 25.49 -23.10
C LEU A 6 -12.12 24.06 -23.00
N ILE A 7 -11.51 23.55 -24.07
CA ILE A 7 -10.85 22.24 -24.05
C ILE A 7 -9.70 22.25 -23.05
N ALA A 8 -8.84 23.27 -23.08
CA ALA A 8 -7.74 23.41 -22.12
C ALA A 8 -8.24 23.46 -20.67
N GLY A 9 -9.31 24.22 -20.40
CA GLY A 9 -9.92 24.30 -19.08
C GLY A 9 -10.47 22.96 -18.59
N ILE A 10 -11.10 22.18 -19.46
CA ILE A 10 -11.59 20.83 -19.14
C ILE A 10 -10.43 19.89 -18.82
N ILE A 11 -9.34 19.93 -19.59
CA ILE A 11 -8.16 19.10 -19.34
C ILE A 11 -7.55 19.43 -17.96
N ILE A 12 -7.39 20.72 -17.65
CA ILE A 12 -6.88 21.16 -16.34
C ILE A 12 -7.79 20.68 -15.21
N LEU A 13 -9.11 20.79 -15.38
CA LEU A 13 -10.07 20.32 -14.39
C LEU A 13 -9.94 18.82 -14.14
N ILE A 14 -9.79 18.01 -15.20
CA ILE A 14 -9.59 16.56 -15.09
C ILE A 14 -8.29 16.24 -14.34
N LEU A 15 -7.21 16.96 -14.61
CA LEU A 15 -5.93 16.74 -13.92
C LEU A 15 -6.01 17.07 -12.43
N VAL A 16 -6.66 18.18 -12.06
CA VAL A 16 -6.83 18.57 -10.65
C VAL A 16 -7.70 17.58 -9.91
N LEU A 17 -8.84 17.20 -10.48
CA LEU A 17 -9.74 16.20 -9.87
C LEU A 17 -9.09 14.82 -9.78
N GLY A 18 -8.35 14.42 -10.82
CA GLY A 18 -7.61 13.17 -10.86
C GLY A 18 -6.52 13.11 -9.79
N GLY A 19 -5.74 14.18 -9.62
CA GLY A 19 -4.72 14.26 -8.58
C GLY A 19 -5.30 14.22 -7.16
N TYR A 20 -6.43 14.90 -6.93
CA TYR A 20 -7.13 14.82 -5.65
C TYR A 20 -7.62 13.40 -5.35
N TRP A 21 -8.25 12.75 -6.33
CA TRP A 21 -8.71 11.37 -6.20
C TRP A 21 -7.56 10.40 -5.93
N GLN A 22 -6.45 10.53 -6.65
CA GLN A 22 -5.24 9.72 -6.46
C GLN A 22 -4.71 9.82 -5.02
N ASN A 23 -4.56 11.03 -4.49
CA ASN A 23 -4.08 11.23 -3.12
C ASN A 23 -4.98 10.58 -2.09
N SER A 24 -6.30 10.76 -2.25
CA SER A 24 -7.29 10.14 -1.37
C SER A 24 -7.19 8.61 -1.43
N TYR A 25 -7.09 8.06 -2.64
CA TYR A 25 -7.01 6.61 -2.84
C TYR A 25 -5.74 6.01 -2.23
N ILE A 26 -4.57 6.61 -2.46
CA ILE A 26 -3.29 6.13 -1.91
C ILE A 26 -3.30 6.21 -0.38
N SER A 27 -3.81 7.30 0.19
CA SER A 27 -3.89 7.47 1.65
C SER A 27 -4.83 6.45 2.30
N GLU A 28 -6.03 6.26 1.76
CA GLU A 28 -7.02 5.31 2.30
C GLU A 28 -6.55 3.85 2.18
N SER A 29 -5.97 3.49 1.03
CA SER A 29 -5.43 2.14 0.81
C SER A 29 -4.24 1.84 1.73
N THR A 30 -3.31 2.79 1.90
CA THR A 30 -2.19 2.64 2.85
C THR A 30 -2.69 2.48 4.28
N TYR A 31 -3.61 3.34 4.74
CA TYR A 31 -4.18 3.25 6.08
C TYR A 31 -4.80 1.87 6.33
N THR A 32 -5.58 1.37 5.36
CA THR A 32 -6.23 0.06 5.44
C THR A 32 -5.22 -1.09 5.55
N LEU A 33 -4.13 -1.03 4.78
CA LEU A 33 -3.06 -2.02 4.81
C LEU A 33 -2.28 -1.98 6.14
N THR A 34 -1.90 -0.79 6.60
CA THR A 34 -1.15 -0.60 7.84
C THR A 34 -1.98 -1.04 9.06
N GLU A 35 -3.28 -0.76 9.10
CA GLU A 35 -4.17 -1.25 10.16
C GLU A 35 -4.23 -2.79 10.21
N LYS A 36 -4.28 -3.46 9.05
CA LYS A 36 -4.26 -4.93 9.00
C LYS A 36 -2.94 -5.51 9.50
N LEU A 37 -1.81 -4.86 9.21
CA LEU A 37 -0.52 -5.29 9.74
C LEU A 37 -0.45 -5.19 11.27
N VAL A 38 -1.15 -4.24 11.90
CA VAL A 38 -1.27 -4.20 13.37
C VAL A 38 -1.97 -5.46 13.88
N ASN A 39 -3.07 -5.87 13.25
CA ASN A 39 -3.77 -7.11 13.65
C ASN A 39 -2.88 -8.35 13.47
N VAL A 40 -2.14 -8.45 12.36
CA VAL A 40 -1.18 -9.55 12.15
C VAL A 40 -0.11 -9.55 13.25
N GLU A 41 0.43 -8.38 13.60
CA GLU A 41 1.43 -8.23 14.66
C GLU A 41 0.92 -8.73 16.01
N GLU A 42 -0.31 -8.36 16.38
CA GLU A 42 -0.96 -8.83 17.61
C GLU A 42 -1.10 -10.35 17.64
N GLN A 43 -1.54 -10.98 16.54
CA GLN A 43 -1.68 -12.43 16.48
C GLN A 43 -0.33 -13.16 16.55
N ILE A 44 0.72 -12.63 15.90
CA ILE A 44 2.08 -13.19 15.99
C ILE A 44 2.60 -13.09 17.43
N ARG A 45 2.43 -11.94 18.10
CA ARG A 45 2.87 -11.73 19.49
C ARG A 45 2.12 -12.64 20.47
N ALA A 46 0.83 -12.88 20.21
CA ALA A 46 0.01 -13.83 20.97
C ALA A 46 0.33 -15.30 20.64
N LYS A 47 1.22 -15.57 19.66
CA LYS A 47 1.50 -16.91 19.12
C LYS A 47 0.25 -17.64 18.62
N SER A 48 -0.75 -16.88 18.20
CA SER A 48 -1.99 -17.40 17.61
C SER A 48 -1.78 -17.61 16.10
N TRP A 49 -0.99 -18.62 15.74
CA TRP A 49 -0.54 -18.82 14.36
C TRP A 49 -1.67 -19.08 13.36
N SER A 50 -2.74 -19.75 13.80
CA SER A 50 -3.93 -19.93 12.95
C SER A 50 -4.56 -18.58 12.59
N ASN A 51 -4.68 -17.68 13.57
CA ASN A 51 -5.25 -16.36 13.33
C ASN A 51 -4.27 -15.48 12.56
N ALA A 52 -2.97 -15.56 12.85
CA ALA A 52 -1.94 -14.82 12.11
C ALA A 52 -1.95 -15.18 10.61
N ASN A 53 -2.08 -16.47 10.28
CA ASN A 53 -2.25 -16.94 8.90
C ASN A 53 -3.54 -16.39 8.27
N GLN A 54 -4.65 -16.36 9.00
CA GLN A 54 -5.91 -15.82 8.49
C GLN A 54 -5.83 -14.30 8.24
N GLU A 55 -5.20 -13.55 9.16
CA GLU A 55 -5.06 -12.10 9.01
C GLU A 55 -4.08 -11.72 7.89
N ILE A 56 -2.96 -12.44 7.74
CA ILE A 56 -2.03 -12.18 6.63
C ILE A 56 -2.65 -12.56 5.27
N GLU A 57 -3.49 -13.59 5.20
CA GLU A 57 -4.22 -13.94 3.98
C GLU A 57 -5.21 -12.83 3.58
N LYS A 58 -5.92 -12.24 4.55
CA LYS A 58 -6.78 -11.07 4.29
C LYS A 58 -5.97 -9.89 3.76
N PHE A 59 -4.83 -9.59 4.38
CA PHE A 59 -3.91 -8.56 3.89
C PHE A 59 -3.48 -8.84 2.45
N SER A 60 -3.10 -10.08 2.14
CA SER A 60 -2.67 -10.52 0.80
C SER A 60 -3.78 -10.36 -0.25
N GLN A 61 -5.03 -10.64 0.11
CA GLN A 61 -6.20 -10.43 -0.76
C GLN A 61 -6.41 -8.94 -1.06
N ASP A 62 -6.36 -8.08 -0.05
CA ASP A 62 -6.53 -6.64 -0.22
C ASP A 62 -5.37 -6.02 -1.01
N TRP A 63 -4.14 -6.46 -0.72
CA TRP A 63 -2.95 -6.09 -1.47
C TRP A 63 -3.10 -6.41 -2.96
N ASN A 64 -3.58 -7.59 -3.32
CA ASN A 64 -3.81 -7.97 -4.72
C ASN A 64 -4.85 -7.07 -5.43
N GLY A 65 -5.82 -6.53 -4.69
CA GLY A 65 -6.77 -5.53 -5.19
C GLY A 65 -6.10 -4.17 -5.40
N ILE A 66 -5.39 -3.68 -4.40
CA ILE A 66 -4.73 -2.37 -4.36
C ILE A 66 -3.57 -2.29 -5.35
N LYS A 67 -2.74 -3.34 -5.44
CA LYS A 67 -1.58 -3.47 -6.34
C LYS A 67 -1.93 -3.10 -7.78
N LYS A 68 -3.12 -3.48 -8.27
CA LYS A 68 -3.55 -3.17 -9.64
C LYS A 68 -3.56 -1.67 -9.95
N PHE A 69 -4.04 -0.87 -8.99
CA PHE A 69 -4.07 0.59 -9.14
C PHE A 69 -2.72 1.21 -8.82
N TRP A 70 -2.05 0.72 -7.77
CA TRP A 70 -0.73 1.19 -7.39
C TRP A 70 0.31 0.96 -8.49
N SER A 71 0.28 -0.16 -9.21
CA SER A 71 1.16 -0.43 -10.36
C SER A 71 0.94 0.50 -11.56
N ILE A 72 -0.15 1.26 -11.62
CA ILE A 72 -0.36 2.29 -12.65
C ILE A 72 0.28 3.62 -12.23
N LEU A 73 0.39 3.85 -10.92
CA LEU A 73 0.74 5.15 -10.33
C LEU A 73 2.17 5.21 -9.78
N LEU A 74 2.74 4.06 -9.41
CA LEU A 74 4.00 3.93 -8.68
C LEU A 74 5.03 3.13 -9.47
N ASP A 75 6.30 3.23 -9.06
CA ASP A 75 7.38 2.42 -9.60
C ASP A 75 7.13 0.94 -9.29
N HIS A 76 7.31 0.09 -10.31
CA HIS A 76 7.19 -1.36 -10.14
C HIS A 76 8.17 -1.91 -9.09
N GLN A 77 9.33 -1.26 -8.89
CA GLN A 77 10.29 -1.69 -7.86
C GLN A 77 9.69 -1.66 -6.44
N GLU A 78 8.91 -0.61 -6.10
CA GLU A 78 8.28 -0.50 -4.77
C GLU A 78 7.21 -1.58 -4.58
N ILE A 79 6.49 -1.93 -5.65
CA ILE A 79 5.49 -3.00 -5.65
C ILE A 79 6.15 -4.37 -5.45
N ASP A 80 7.25 -4.62 -6.16
CA ASP A 80 7.99 -5.87 -6.09
C ASP A 80 8.63 -6.07 -4.70
N GLU A 81 9.11 -4.99 -4.07
CA GLU A 81 9.65 -5.03 -2.70
C GLU A 81 8.57 -5.41 -1.67
N ILE A 82 7.36 -4.85 -1.78
CA ILE A 82 6.23 -5.21 -0.91
C ILE A 82 5.84 -6.68 -1.11
N GLU A 83 5.74 -7.13 -2.36
CA GLU A 83 5.35 -8.51 -2.67
C GLU A 83 6.40 -9.51 -2.15
N LEU A 84 7.69 -9.21 -2.30
CA LEU A 84 8.77 -10.03 -1.74
C LEU A 84 8.69 -10.10 -0.22
N SER A 85 8.45 -8.97 0.44
CA SER A 85 8.35 -8.90 1.90
C SER A 85 7.12 -9.65 2.43
N LEU A 86 5.99 -9.53 1.74
CA LEU A 86 4.76 -10.27 2.04
C LEU A 86 4.97 -11.78 1.95
N ILE A 87 5.58 -12.28 0.86
CA ILE A 87 5.85 -13.72 0.69
C ILE A 87 6.73 -14.27 1.81
N ARG A 88 7.75 -13.51 2.23
CA ARG A 88 8.61 -13.89 3.36
C ARG A 88 7.83 -13.94 4.66
N LEU A 89 7.00 -12.93 4.93
CA LEU A 89 6.19 -12.85 6.13
C LEU A 89 5.20 -14.02 6.21
N GLU A 90 4.48 -14.31 5.12
CA GLU A 90 3.58 -15.47 5.02
C GLU A 90 4.32 -16.78 5.36
N GLN A 91 5.51 -16.98 4.81
CA GLN A 91 6.31 -18.17 5.07
C GLN A 91 6.79 -18.24 6.53
N TYR A 92 7.23 -17.12 7.12
CA TYR A 92 7.65 -17.10 8.53
C TYR A 92 6.49 -17.35 9.50
N ILE A 93 5.31 -16.81 9.21
CA ILE A 93 4.09 -17.07 9.99
C ILE A 93 3.73 -18.56 9.89
N LYS A 94 3.81 -19.15 8.70
CA LYS A 94 3.52 -20.58 8.47
C LYS A 94 4.46 -21.51 9.23
N GLU A 95 5.74 -21.16 9.33
CA GLU A 95 6.74 -21.92 10.09
C GLU A 95 6.75 -21.57 11.59
N ASN A 96 5.84 -20.71 12.05
CA ASN A 96 5.72 -20.27 13.45
C ASN A 96 6.98 -19.55 13.98
N GLU A 97 7.71 -18.87 13.11
CA GLU A 97 8.96 -18.18 13.43
C GLU A 97 8.70 -16.75 13.90
N THR A 98 8.55 -16.53 15.21
CA THR A 98 8.14 -15.23 15.78
C THR A 98 9.08 -14.09 15.44
N VAL A 99 10.39 -14.26 15.61
CA VAL A 99 11.37 -13.18 15.42
C VAL A 99 11.44 -12.76 13.95
N LEU A 100 11.50 -13.75 13.04
CA LEU A 100 11.53 -13.51 11.61
C LEU A 100 10.22 -12.88 11.12
N SER A 101 9.07 -13.35 11.60
CA SER A 101 7.77 -12.78 11.26
C SER A 101 7.67 -11.31 11.68
N LEU A 102 8.05 -10.98 12.93
CA LEU A 102 7.99 -9.59 13.41
C LEU A 102 8.98 -8.67 12.69
N GLY A 103 10.17 -9.18 12.36
CA GLY A 103 11.17 -8.45 11.58
C GLY A 103 10.65 -8.12 10.18
N GLU A 104 10.12 -9.11 9.47
CA GLU A 104 9.60 -8.93 8.12
C GLU A 104 8.31 -8.09 8.12
N LEU A 105 7.43 -8.26 9.10
CA LEU A 105 6.24 -7.40 9.27
C LEU A 105 6.62 -5.93 9.42
N SER A 106 7.68 -5.64 10.19
CA SER A 106 8.16 -4.27 10.35
C SER A 106 8.71 -3.69 9.04
N ALA A 107 9.40 -4.51 8.23
CA ALA A 107 9.87 -4.12 6.91
C ALA A 107 8.70 -3.86 5.95
N LEU A 108 7.73 -4.78 5.90
CA LEU A 108 6.52 -4.64 5.09
C LEU A 108 5.73 -3.37 5.44
N ARG A 109 5.56 -3.10 6.75
CA ARG A 109 4.89 -1.86 7.21
C ARG A 109 5.64 -0.61 6.75
N LEU A 110 6.97 -0.59 6.86
CA LEU A 110 7.78 0.53 6.40
C LEU A 110 7.64 0.77 4.89
N LEU A 111 7.62 -0.30 4.09
CA LEU A 111 7.44 -0.20 2.63
C LEU A 111 6.07 0.37 2.27
N VAL A 112 5.01 -0.09 2.94
CA VAL A 112 3.64 0.42 2.73
C VAL A 112 3.54 1.89 3.14
N ASP A 113 4.04 2.26 4.33
CA ASP A 113 3.99 3.64 4.81
C ASP A 113 4.80 4.59 3.91
N HIS A 114 5.96 4.15 3.40
CA HIS A 114 6.74 4.94 2.44
C HIS A 114 5.99 5.26 1.15
N ILE A 115 5.07 4.38 0.71
CA ILE A 115 4.23 4.66 -0.45
C ILE A 115 3.21 5.75 -0.15
N ALA A 116 2.65 5.81 1.06
CA ALA A 116 1.81 6.96 1.43
C ALA A 116 2.61 8.27 1.38
N ASP A 117 3.83 8.27 1.92
CA ASP A 117 4.65 9.49 1.95
C ASP A 117 5.09 9.95 0.55
N LYS A 118 5.47 9.02 -0.34
CA LYS A 118 5.94 9.34 -1.69
C LYS A 118 4.83 9.47 -2.73
N GLY A 119 3.80 8.64 -2.64
CA GLY A 119 2.72 8.52 -3.61
C GLY A 119 1.72 9.67 -3.57
N MET A 120 1.72 10.47 -2.50
CA MET A 120 0.95 11.71 -2.45
C MET A 120 1.54 12.76 -3.39
N ILE A 121 0.72 13.21 -4.32
CA ILE A 121 0.93 14.42 -5.12
C ILE A 121 0.80 15.63 -4.18
N THR A 122 1.93 16.08 -3.64
CA THR A 122 2.03 17.31 -2.85
C THR A 122 2.77 18.38 -3.65
N LEU A 123 2.60 19.67 -3.29
CA LEU A 123 3.37 20.75 -3.92
C LEU A 123 4.89 20.56 -3.78
N GLN A 124 5.36 19.88 -2.73
CA GLN A 124 6.77 19.54 -2.51
C GLN A 124 7.31 18.47 -3.48
N ASN A 125 6.44 17.61 -4.03
CA ASN A 125 6.86 16.56 -4.96
C ASN A 125 6.83 17.04 -6.43
N ILE A 126 6.22 18.20 -6.70
CA ILE A 126 6.09 18.77 -8.05
C ILE A 126 7.10 19.92 -8.28
N PHE A 127 7.60 20.56 -7.20
CA PHE A 127 8.49 21.72 -7.26
C PHE A 127 9.71 21.58 -6.34
#